data_AF-Q0I5Z3-F1
#
_entry.id   AF-Q0I5Z3-F1
#
_cell.length_a   1.000
_cell.length_b   1.000
_cell.length_c   1.000
_cell.angle_alpha   90.00
_cell.angle_beta   90.00
_cell.angle_gamma   90.00
#
_symmetry.space_group_name_H-M   'P 1'
#
loop_
_entity.id
_entity.type
_entity.pdbx_description
1 polymer ?
#
loop_
_entity_poly.entity_id
_entity_poly.type
_entity_poly.pdbx_seq_one_letter_code
_entity_poly.pdbx_strand_id
1 'polypeptide(L)'
;MPRRSSRQTILALGAAIGLSVASALQPAHAAKDVALVTGAYKRSISVSDLVYLADTGKARGILSDILRLGKQDPKEVAKLLNQKLDLPLVLTSRLMSTRIGDVIIRRVASIIYPLKVPDPSVSVPAIRAGVINGLQKEEGGLTVISFLDAYPAEVMEVNIPALMALIEKAESIAGLVKFFSDSPLDGLK
;
A
#
# COMPACT_ATOMS: atom_id res chain seq x y z
N MET A 1 54.93 -9.20 -41.02
CA MET A 1 53.51 -9.61 -40.93
C MET A 1 53.28 -10.33 -39.61
N PRO A 2 52.62 -9.75 -38.58
CA PRO A 2 52.28 -10.49 -37.37
C PRO A 2 50.79 -10.91 -37.33
N ARG A 3 50.57 -12.16 -36.92
CA ARG A 3 49.31 -12.81 -36.54
C ARG A 3 48.90 -12.40 -35.12
N ARG A 4 47.65 -11.97 -34.90
CA ARG A 4 46.94 -12.11 -33.59
C ARG A 4 45.46 -11.70 -33.68
N SER A 5 44.51 -12.64 -33.67
CA SER A 5 43.08 -12.31 -33.50
C SER A 5 42.18 -13.48 -33.07
N SER A 6 42.52 -14.21 -32.00
CA SER A 6 41.65 -15.31 -31.50
C SER A 6 41.51 -15.37 -29.99
N ARG A 7 41.79 -14.27 -29.27
CA ARG A 7 41.61 -14.21 -27.80
C ARG A 7 40.55 -13.21 -27.34
N GLN A 8 39.93 -12.46 -28.26
CA GLN A 8 39.01 -11.37 -27.91
C GLN A 8 37.53 -11.78 -27.93
N THR A 9 37.18 -12.89 -28.58
CA THR A 9 35.79 -13.35 -28.71
C THR A 9 35.25 -14.10 -27.50
N ILE A 10 36.10 -14.66 -26.64
CA ILE A 10 35.66 -15.43 -25.45
C ILE A 10 35.35 -14.50 -24.26
N LEU A 11 35.98 -13.33 -24.19
CA LEU A 11 35.74 -12.35 -23.11
C LEU A 11 34.40 -11.60 -23.24
N ALA A 12 33.84 -11.50 -24.44
CA ALA A 12 32.58 -10.79 -24.67
C ALA A 12 31.34 -11.58 -24.20
N LEU A 13 31.39 -12.93 -24.21
CA LEU A 13 30.24 -13.77 -23.88
C LEU A 13 30.01 -13.88 -22.35
N GLY A 14 31.09 -13.84 -21.55
CA GLY A 14 30.98 -13.86 -20.08
C GLY A 14 30.40 -12.58 -19.48
N ALA A 15 30.66 -11.43 -20.10
CA ALA A 15 30.13 -10.13 -19.64
C ALA A 15 28.61 -9.99 -19.88
N ALA A 16 28.08 -10.60 -20.95
CA ALA A 16 26.65 -10.55 -21.27
C ALA A 16 25.79 -11.40 -20.30
N ILE A 17 26.33 -12.52 -19.80
CA ILE A 17 25.65 -13.39 -18.83
C ILE A 17 25.72 -12.79 -17.40
N GLY A 18 26.84 -12.15 -17.05
CA GLY A 18 26.99 -11.50 -15.74
C GLY A 18 26.05 -10.30 -15.53
N LEU A 19 25.76 -9.53 -16.58
CA LEU A 19 24.87 -8.37 -16.49
C LEU A 19 23.37 -8.73 -16.46
N SER A 20 22.99 -9.91 -16.95
CA SER A 20 21.59 -10.36 -16.98
C SER A 20 21.12 -10.98 -15.66
N VAL A 21 22.04 -11.54 -14.84
CA VAL A 21 21.69 -12.11 -13.53
C VAL A 21 21.58 -11.04 -12.43
N ALA A 22 22.32 -9.93 -12.52
CA ALA A 22 22.29 -8.88 -11.50
C ALA A 22 20.95 -8.12 -11.42
N SER A 23 20.21 -8.03 -12.53
CA SER A 23 18.91 -7.34 -12.59
C SER A 23 17.76 -8.14 -11.95
N ALA A 24 17.95 -9.45 -11.71
CA ALA A 24 16.91 -10.32 -11.16
C ALA A 24 16.82 -10.30 -9.62
N LEU A 25 17.75 -9.63 -8.96
CA LEU A 25 17.86 -9.53 -7.50
C LEU A 25 17.67 -8.09 -7.03
N GLN A 26 16.65 -7.39 -7.52
CA GLN A 26 16.19 -6.21 -6.79
C GLN A 26 15.51 -6.72 -5.52
N PRO A 27 15.93 -6.30 -4.31
CA PRO A 27 15.21 -6.64 -3.10
C PRO A 27 13.76 -6.23 -3.29
N ALA A 28 12.82 -7.15 -3.03
CA ALA A 28 11.43 -6.78 -2.86
C ALA A 28 11.39 -5.86 -1.63
N HIS A 29 11.47 -4.55 -1.85
CA HIS A 29 11.43 -3.58 -0.78
C HIS A 29 10.03 -3.66 -0.17
N ALA A 30 9.94 -4.09 1.08
CA ALA A 30 8.76 -3.94 1.91
C ALA A 30 8.78 -2.57 2.57
N ALA A 31 7.61 -2.01 2.89
CA ALA A 31 7.54 -0.84 3.74
C ALA A 31 8.10 -1.17 5.12
N LYS A 32 9.09 -0.38 5.56
CA LYS A 32 9.66 -0.43 6.91
C LYS A 32 8.97 0.57 7.82
N ASP A 33 8.57 1.72 7.27
CA ASP A 33 7.88 2.77 8.01
C ASP A 33 6.64 3.29 7.27
N VAL A 34 5.64 3.69 8.05
CA VAL A 34 4.49 4.46 7.61
C VAL A 34 4.61 5.86 8.19
N ALA A 35 4.80 6.86 7.33
CA ALA A 35 4.94 8.25 7.70
C ALA A 35 3.60 8.97 7.64
N LEU A 36 3.05 9.36 8.79
CA LEU A 36 1.86 10.18 8.89
C LEU A 36 2.24 11.65 8.68
N VAL A 37 1.63 12.31 7.69
CA VAL A 37 1.98 13.67 7.26
C VAL A 37 0.80 14.61 7.39
N THR A 38 1.05 15.76 8.03
CA THR A 38 0.12 16.90 8.14
C THR A 38 0.89 18.20 7.95
N GLY A 39 0.80 18.80 6.76
CA GLY A 39 1.56 20.01 6.44
C GLY A 39 3.07 19.79 6.60
N ALA A 40 3.73 20.59 7.44
CA ALA A 40 5.15 20.44 7.75
C ALA A 40 5.46 19.34 8.80
N TYR A 41 4.44 18.79 9.47
CA TYR A 41 4.62 17.78 10.49
C TYR A 41 4.62 16.38 9.87
N LYS A 42 5.62 15.58 10.25
CA LYS A 42 5.74 14.18 9.86
C LYS A 42 6.12 13.32 11.07
N ARG A 43 5.40 12.21 11.25
CA ARG A 43 5.71 11.19 12.26
C ARG A 43 5.68 9.81 11.63
N SER A 44 6.76 9.06 11.78
CA SER A 44 6.86 7.69 11.28
C SER A 44 6.49 6.68 12.35
N ILE A 45 5.78 5.64 11.94
CA ILE A 45 5.47 4.44 12.71
C ILE A 45 6.13 3.28 12.00
N SER A 46 6.87 2.44 12.72
CA SER A 46 7.49 1.27 12.10
C SER A 46 6.41 0.24 11.74
N VAL A 47 6.56 -0.39 10.58
CA VAL A 47 5.69 -1.50 10.16
C VAL A 47 5.82 -2.67 11.14
N SER A 48 6.99 -2.87 11.75
CA SER A 48 7.16 -3.85 12.82
C SER A 48 6.31 -3.58 14.06
N ASP A 49 6.02 -2.32 14.39
CA ASP A 49 5.13 -1.99 15.51
C ASP A 49 3.65 -2.19 15.14
N LEU A 50 3.30 -1.98 13.86
CA LEU A 50 1.97 -2.32 13.34
C LEU A 50 1.74 -3.84 13.34
N VAL A 51 2.74 -4.62 12.94
CA VAL A 51 2.71 -6.10 13.04
C VAL A 51 2.58 -6.54 14.50
N TYR A 52 3.40 -5.99 15.40
CA TYR A 52 3.29 -6.28 16.82
C TYR A 52 1.91 -5.96 17.39
N LEU A 53 1.31 -4.84 16.98
CA LEU A 53 -0.06 -4.48 17.35
C LEU A 53 -1.08 -5.47 16.80
N ALA A 54 -0.97 -5.84 15.53
CA ALA A 54 -1.83 -6.81 14.88
C ALA A 54 -1.78 -8.18 15.58
N ASP A 55 -0.58 -8.66 15.93
CA ASP A 55 -0.39 -9.98 16.54
C ASP A 55 -0.82 -10.03 18.01
N THR A 56 -0.52 -8.97 18.77
CA THR A 56 -0.65 -9.00 20.24
C THR A 56 -1.83 -8.20 20.78
N GLY A 57 -2.44 -7.34 19.97
CA GLY A 57 -3.43 -6.35 20.39
C GLY A 57 -2.86 -5.26 21.30
N LYS A 58 -1.53 -5.14 21.41
CA LYS A 58 -0.84 -4.14 22.25
C LYS A 58 -0.02 -3.20 21.39
N ALA A 59 -0.12 -1.91 21.66
CA ALA A 59 0.75 -0.92 21.02
C ALA A 59 2.03 -0.71 21.84
N ARG A 60 3.10 -0.29 21.16
CA ARG A 60 4.40 0.05 21.79
C ARG A 60 5.03 1.25 21.10
N GLY A 61 5.99 1.88 21.77
CA GLY A 61 6.70 3.06 21.26
C GLY A 61 5.75 4.20 20.91
N ILE A 62 6.06 4.92 19.82
CA ILE A 62 5.29 6.08 19.38
C ILE A 62 3.84 5.72 18.99
N LEU A 63 3.60 4.50 18.53
CA LEU A 63 2.25 4.03 18.20
C LEU A 63 1.34 4.03 19.43
N SER A 64 1.86 3.65 20.60
CA SER A 64 1.09 3.70 21.86
C SER A 64 0.66 5.13 22.22
N ASP A 65 1.55 6.11 22.03
CA ASP A 65 1.24 7.51 22.31
C ASP A 65 0.20 8.06 21.34
N ILE A 66 0.32 7.71 20.05
CA ILE A 66 -0.62 8.12 19.01
C ILE A 66 -2.01 7.54 19.28
N LEU A 67 -2.12 6.25 19.58
CA LEU A 67 -3.43 5.64 19.86
C LEU A 67 -4.08 6.25 21.10
N ARG A 68 -3.30 6.51 22.15
CA ARG A 68 -3.80 7.17 23.37
C ARG A 68 -4.29 8.58 23.08
N LEU A 69 -3.53 9.38 22.31
CA LEU A 69 -3.92 10.73 21.94
C LEU A 69 -5.18 10.74 21.05
N GLY A 70 -5.26 9.79 20.12
CA GLY A 70 -6.42 9.58 19.24
C GLY A 70 -7.60 8.88 19.91
N LYS A 71 -7.52 8.55 21.21
CA LYS A 71 -8.54 7.81 21.97
C LYS A 71 -8.97 6.51 21.28
N GLN A 72 -8.02 5.83 20.63
CA GLN A 72 -8.25 4.58 19.92
C GLN A 72 -7.99 3.39 20.85
N ASP A 73 -8.85 2.37 20.81
CA ASP A 73 -8.59 1.10 21.47
C ASP A 73 -7.58 0.28 20.62
N PRO A 74 -6.39 -0.07 21.15
CA PRO A 74 -5.43 -0.91 20.45
C PRO A 74 -6.01 -2.21 19.90
N LYS A 75 -7.00 -2.82 20.58
CA LYS A 75 -7.61 -4.07 20.12
C LYS A 75 -8.48 -3.87 18.88
N GLU A 76 -9.23 -2.78 18.82
CA GLU A 76 -10.02 -2.44 17.63
C GLU A 76 -9.11 -2.09 16.45
N VAL A 77 -8.01 -1.37 16.69
CA VAL A 77 -7.01 -1.11 15.64
C VAL A 77 -6.36 -2.42 15.17
N ALA A 78 -6.00 -3.33 16.08
CA ALA A 78 -5.47 -4.64 15.72
C ALA A 78 -6.46 -5.45 14.88
N LYS A 79 -7.75 -5.39 15.19
CA LYS A 79 -8.81 -6.02 14.40
C LYS A 79 -8.88 -5.45 12.99
N LEU A 80 -8.75 -4.13 12.83
CA LEU A 80 -8.70 -3.47 11.52
C LEU A 80 -7.44 -3.85 10.73
N LEU A 81 -6.27 -3.91 11.38
CA LEU A 81 -5.02 -4.32 10.73
C LEU A 81 -5.08 -5.76 10.20
N ASN A 82 -5.75 -6.65 10.94
CA ASN A 82 -5.99 -8.05 10.57
C ASN A 82 -7.25 -8.24 9.72
N GLN A 83 -7.99 -7.18 9.39
CA GLN A 83 -9.19 -7.31 8.60
C GLN A 83 -8.81 -7.76 7.18
N LYS A 84 -9.24 -8.97 6.84
CA LYS A 84 -8.96 -9.60 5.57
C LYS A 84 -10.03 -9.21 4.55
N LEU A 85 -9.57 -8.63 3.44
CA LEU A 85 -10.41 -8.34 2.28
C LEU A 85 -10.29 -9.51 1.30
N ASP A 86 -11.37 -10.30 1.16
CA ASP A 86 -11.44 -11.36 0.17
C ASP A 86 -11.59 -10.77 -1.23
N LEU A 87 -10.48 -10.75 -1.97
CA LEU A 87 -10.36 -10.12 -3.27
C LEU A 87 -9.75 -11.12 -4.25
N PRO A 88 -10.50 -11.63 -5.24
CA PRO A 88 -9.97 -12.59 -6.20
C PRO A 88 -8.83 -11.96 -7.02
N LEU A 89 -7.60 -12.47 -6.88
CA LEU A 89 -6.38 -11.90 -7.48
C LEU A 89 -6.54 -11.52 -8.95
N VAL A 90 -7.11 -12.42 -9.76
CA VAL A 90 -7.29 -12.21 -11.21
C VAL A 90 -8.28 -11.07 -11.48
N LEU A 91 -9.39 -11.01 -10.75
CA LEU A 91 -10.39 -9.95 -10.93
C LEU A 91 -9.84 -8.60 -10.46
N THR A 92 -9.15 -8.58 -9.32
CA THR A 92 -8.51 -7.37 -8.78
C THR A 92 -7.46 -6.84 -9.76
N SER A 93 -6.57 -7.69 -10.26
CA SER A 93 -5.55 -7.30 -11.25
C SER A 93 -6.16 -6.72 -12.53
N ARG A 94 -7.22 -7.35 -13.05
CA ARG A 94 -7.97 -6.84 -14.21
C ARG A 94 -8.61 -5.50 -13.92
N LEU A 95 -9.32 -5.37 -12.80
CA LEU A 95 -9.98 -4.13 -12.40
C LEU A 95 -8.99 -2.98 -12.28
N MET A 96 -7.85 -3.20 -11.61
CA MET A 96 -6.79 -2.20 -11.43
C MET A 96 -6.13 -1.75 -12.74
N SER A 97 -6.24 -2.57 -13.79
CA SER A 97 -5.73 -2.28 -15.14
C SER A 97 -6.75 -1.57 -16.03
N THR A 98 -8.01 -1.43 -15.59
CA THR A 98 -9.03 -0.67 -16.31
C THR A 98 -8.89 0.85 -16.11
N ARG A 99 -9.54 1.65 -16.96
CA ARG A 99 -9.60 3.11 -16.81
C ARG A 99 -10.27 3.52 -15.49
N ILE A 100 -11.36 2.84 -15.11
CA ILE A 100 -12.06 3.13 -13.85
C ILE A 100 -11.18 2.77 -12.64
N GLY A 101 -10.46 1.63 -12.70
CA GLY A 101 -9.49 1.25 -11.69
C GLY A 101 -8.35 2.27 -11.56
N ASP A 102 -7.83 2.78 -12.68
CA ASP A 102 -6.80 3.81 -12.69
C ASP A 102 -7.27 5.11 -11.99
N VAL A 103 -8.51 5.54 -12.25
CA VAL A 103 -9.11 6.71 -11.58
C VAL A 103 -9.22 6.51 -10.06
N ILE A 104 -9.67 5.33 -9.61
CA ILE A 104 -9.78 5.00 -8.20
C ILE A 104 -8.40 5.01 -7.54
N ILE A 105 -7.41 4.34 -8.16
CA ILE A 105 -6.04 4.26 -7.63
C ILE A 105 -5.41 5.64 -7.58
N ARG A 106 -5.65 6.52 -8.57
CA ARG A 106 -5.15 7.91 -8.54
C ARG A 106 -5.71 8.71 -7.37
N ARG A 107 -6.96 8.47 -6.97
CA ARG A 107 -7.53 9.09 -5.77
C ARG A 107 -6.86 8.54 -4.51
N VAL A 108 -6.59 7.24 -4.44
CA VAL A 108 -5.81 6.64 -3.35
C VAL A 108 -4.37 7.18 -3.33
N ALA A 109 -3.77 7.44 -4.49
CA ALA A 109 -2.42 7.99 -4.65
C ALA A 109 -2.28 9.43 -4.13
N SER A 110 -3.37 10.18 -3.96
CA SER A 110 -3.35 11.46 -3.25
C SER A 110 -3.31 11.33 -1.72
N ILE A 111 -3.59 10.13 -1.21
CA ILE A 111 -3.64 9.81 0.22
C ILE A 111 -2.38 9.07 0.62
N ILE A 112 -2.01 8.03 -0.12
CA ILE A 112 -0.82 7.21 0.14
C ILE A 112 0.16 7.25 -1.03
N TYR A 113 1.43 7.43 -0.74
CA TYR A 113 2.47 7.54 -1.76
C TYR A 113 3.86 7.24 -1.17
N PRO A 114 4.86 6.87 -1.99
CA PRO A 114 6.22 6.71 -1.52
C PRO A 114 6.78 8.02 -0.98
N LEU A 115 7.62 7.95 0.05
CA LEU A 115 8.17 9.13 0.72
C LEU A 115 8.77 10.15 -0.26
N LYS A 116 8.38 11.43 -0.08
CA LYS A 116 8.77 12.58 -0.92
C LYS A 116 8.34 12.52 -2.39
N VAL A 117 7.46 11.60 -2.78
CA VAL A 117 7.01 11.47 -4.18
C VAL A 117 5.47 11.42 -4.27
N PRO A 118 4.76 12.54 -4.04
CA PRO A 118 3.31 12.63 -4.23
C PRO A 118 2.95 12.76 -5.73
N ASP A 119 3.59 11.94 -6.58
CA ASP A 119 3.38 11.93 -8.02
C ASP A 119 2.62 10.66 -8.43
N PRO A 120 1.43 10.78 -9.05
CA PRO A 120 0.67 9.62 -9.53
C PRO A 120 1.47 8.67 -10.45
N SER A 121 2.46 9.16 -11.20
CA SER A 121 3.31 8.33 -12.06
C SER A 121 4.15 7.31 -11.29
N VAL A 122 4.42 7.56 -10.00
CA VAL A 122 5.17 6.66 -9.11
C VAL A 122 4.23 5.96 -8.12
N SER A 123 3.26 6.69 -7.57
CA SER A 123 2.34 6.17 -6.56
C SER A 123 1.38 5.12 -7.12
N VAL A 124 0.87 5.29 -8.34
CA VAL A 124 -0.07 4.32 -8.93
C VAL A 124 0.59 2.95 -9.14
N PRO A 125 1.78 2.84 -9.75
CA PRO A 125 2.53 1.57 -9.78
C PRO A 125 2.82 0.99 -8.40
N ALA A 126 3.21 1.83 -7.43
CA ALA A 126 3.53 1.37 -6.08
C ALA A 126 2.31 0.76 -5.37
N ILE A 127 1.15 1.41 -5.46
CA ILE A 127 -0.12 0.89 -4.91
C ILE A 127 -0.52 -0.41 -5.61
N ARG A 128 -0.41 -0.47 -6.95
CA ARG A 128 -0.70 -1.69 -7.72
C ARG A 128 0.18 -2.86 -7.26
N ALA A 129 1.48 -2.62 -7.11
CA ALA A 129 2.41 -3.63 -6.64
C ALA A 129 2.05 -4.09 -5.22
N GLY A 130 1.80 -3.16 -4.28
CA GLY A 130 1.40 -3.50 -2.91
C GLY A 130 0.13 -4.36 -2.85
N VAL A 131 -0.90 -4.04 -3.65
CA VAL A 131 -2.14 -4.84 -3.71
C VAL A 131 -1.91 -6.20 -4.36
N ILE A 132 -1.32 -6.25 -5.56
CA ILE A 132 -1.18 -7.49 -6.33
C ILE A 132 -0.21 -8.47 -5.66
N ASN A 133 0.90 -7.98 -5.12
CA ASN A 133 1.87 -8.81 -4.43
C ASN A 133 1.40 -9.15 -3.02
N GLY A 134 0.70 -8.23 -2.32
CA GLY A 134 0.10 -8.51 -1.02
C GLY A 134 -0.93 -9.64 -1.10
N LEU A 135 -1.77 -9.62 -2.14
CA LEU A 135 -2.73 -10.70 -2.43
C LEU A 135 -2.09 -12.06 -2.74
N GLN A 136 -0.83 -12.08 -3.18
CA GLN A 136 -0.10 -13.34 -3.41
C GLN A 136 0.57 -13.86 -2.13
N LYS A 137 0.82 -13.00 -1.14
CA LYS A 137 1.48 -13.39 0.12
C LYS A 137 0.53 -14.06 1.11
N GLU A 138 -0.75 -13.67 1.12
CA GLU A 138 -1.76 -14.26 1.99
C GLU A 138 -2.79 -15.07 1.20
N GLU A 139 -2.84 -16.38 1.44
CA GLU A 139 -3.87 -17.25 0.87
C GLU A 139 -5.27 -16.79 1.33
N GLY A 140 -6.02 -16.14 0.44
CA GLY A 140 -7.43 -15.81 0.62
C GLY A 140 -7.77 -14.33 0.85
N GLY A 141 -6.85 -13.38 0.70
CA GLY A 141 -7.21 -11.96 0.76
C GLY A 141 -6.07 -10.99 1.02
N LEU A 142 -6.40 -9.70 1.08
CA LEU A 142 -5.47 -8.61 1.39
C LEU A 142 -5.72 -8.08 2.80
N THR A 143 -4.66 -7.94 3.58
CA THR A 143 -4.64 -7.24 4.87
C THR A 143 -3.79 -5.97 4.75
N VAL A 144 -3.89 -5.08 5.75
CA VAL A 144 -2.99 -3.90 5.80
C VAL A 144 -1.54 -4.35 5.91
N ILE A 145 -1.27 -5.41 6.68
CA ILE A 145 0.08 -5.93 6.91
C ILE A 145 0.67 -6.51 5.62
N SER A 146 -0.06 -7.38 4.92
CA SER A 146 0.39 -7.95 3.64
C SER A 146 0.56 -6.89 2.54
N PHE A 147 -0.29 -5.85 2.53
CA PHE A 147 -0.11 -4.70 1.64
C PHE A 147 1.20 -3.95 1.93
N LEU A 148 1.48 -3.60 3.18
CA LEU A 148 2.68 -2.89 3.59
C LEU A 148 3.94 -3.72 3.32
N ASP A 149 3.90 -5.01 3.61
CA ASP A 149 4.99 -5.95 3.34
C ASP A 149 5.26 -6.14 1.83
N ALA A 150 4.30 -5.82 0.99
CA ALA A 150 4.41 -5.88 -0.48
C ALA A 150 4.65 -4.51 -1.14
N TYR A 151 4.61 -3.41 -0.37
CA TYR A 151 4.68 -2.06 -0.90
C TYR A 151 6.12 -1.68 -1.30
N PRO A 152 6.39 -1.30 -2.56
CA PRO A 152 7.75 -1.23 -3.13
C PRO A 152 8.51 0.05 -2.76
N ALA A 153 8.44 0.48 -1.50
CA ALA A 153 9.20 1.60 -0.97
C ALA A 153 9.43 1.39 0.53
N GLU A 154 10.61 1.77 1.03
CA GLU A 154 10.93 1.61 2.46
C GLU A 154 10.03 2.45 3.36
N VAL A 155 9.53 3.58 2.87
CA VAL A 155 8.65 4.46 3.62
C VAL A 155 7.43 4.83 2.78
N MET A 156 6.25 4.53 3.29
CA MET A 156 4.97 4.96 2.72
C MET A 156 4.45 6.17 3.50
N GLU A 157 4.23 7.29 2.81
CA GLU A 157 3.57 8.45 3.39
C GLU A 157 2.05 8.29 3.34
N VAL A 158 1.38 8.78 4.38
CA VAL A 158 -0.07 8.90 4.49
C VAL A 158 -0.40 10.35 4.79
N ASN A 159 -1.06 11.00 3.84
CA ASN A 159 -1.58 12.35 3.98
C ASN A 159 -2.83 12.31 4.87
N ILE A 160 -2.66 12.72 6.13
CA ILE A 160 -3.73 12.65 7.14
C ILE A 160 -4.92 13.53 6.78
N PRO A 161 -4.77 14.82 6.40
CA PRO A 161 -5.90 15.62 5.93
C PRO A 161 -6.68 14.98 4.79
N ALA A 162 -5.99 14.42 3.78
CA ALA A 162 -6.65 13.76 2.66
C ALA A 162 -7.37 12.47 3.07
N LEU A 163 -6.80 11.70 4.00
CA LEU A 163 -7.42 10.51 4.57
C LEU A 163 -8.70 10.86 5.35
N MET A 164 -8.65 11.87 6.23
CA MET A 164 -9.81 12.31 7.01
C MET A 164 -10.93 12.82 6.09
N ALA A 165 -10.59 13.62 5.07
CA ALA A 165 -11.56 14.08 4.09
C ALA A 165 -12.20 12.93 3.27
N LEU A 166 -11.52 11.80 3.12
CA LEU A 166 -12.11 10.60 2.51
C LEU A 166 -13.08 9.91 3.48
N ILE A 167 -12.70 9.76 4.75
CA ILE A 167 -13.54 9.14 5.80
C ILE A 167 -14.84 9.92 5.96
N GLU A 168 -14.78 11.24 6.09
CA GLU A 168 -15.96 12.11 6.20
C GLU A 168 -16.92 11.94 5.00
N LYS A 169 -16.36 11.83 3.79
CA LYS A 169 -17.16 11.58 2.57
C LYS A 169 -17.81 10.20 2.60
N ALA A 170 -17.10 9.18 3.07
CA ALA A 170 -17.63 7.82 3.18
C ALA A 170 -18.77 7.74 4.19
N GLU A 171 -18.62 8.39 5.36
CA GLU A 171 -19.66 8.46 6.39
C GLU A 171 -20.90 9.21 5.89
N SER A 172 -20.72 10.32 5.17
CA SER A 172 -21.82 11.05 4.55
C SER A 172 -22.63 10.19 3.57
N ILE A 173 -21.95 9.42 2.72
CA ILE A 173 -22.61 8.50 1.77
C ILE A 173 -23.35 7.40 2.52
N ALA A 174 -22.73 6.80 3.54
CA ALA A 174 -23.37 5.77 4.35
C ALA A 174 -24.63 6.30 5.05
N GLY A 175 -24.58 7.54 5.55
CA GLY A 175 -25.73 8.23 6.12
C GLY A 175 -26.86 8.44 5.12
N LEU A 176 -26.55 8.81 3.88
CA LEU A 176 -27.54 8.94 2.81
C LEU A 176 -28.19 7.60 2.47
N VAL A 177 -27.39 6.56 2.27
CA VAL A 177 -27.91 5.21 1.97
C VAL A 177 -28.84 4.73 3.09
N LYS A 178 -28.44 4.95 4.35
CA LYS A 178 -29.28 4.61 5.51
C LYS A 178 -30.57 5.44 5.54
N PHE A 179 -30.49 6.75 5.31
CA PHE A 179 -31.67 7.62 5.24
C PHE A 179 -32.69 7.15 4.20
N PHE A 180 -32.24 6.78 2.99
CA PHE A 180 -33.13 6.28 1.94
C PHE A 180 -33.64 4.85 2.19
N SER A 181 -32.90 4.03 2.95
CA SER A 181 -33.33 2.67 3.33
C SER A 181 -34.35 2.67 4.46
N ASP A 182 -34.24 3.61 5.41
CA ASP A 182 -35.09 3.72 6.60
C ASP A 182 -36.34 4.61 6.36
N SER A 183 -36.38 5.38 5.27
CA SER A 183 -37.55 6.22 4.92
C SER A 183 -38.58 5.38 4.17
N PRO A 184 -39.83 5.25 4.65
CA PRO A 184 -40.88 4.60 3.89
C PRO A 184 -41.10 5.38 2.59
N LEU A 185 -41.04 4.69 1.46
CA LEU A 185 -41.30 5.23 0.12
C LEU A 185 -42.78 5.69 -0.07
N ASP A 186 -43.53 5.89 1.01
CA ASP A 186 -44.96 6.23 1.04
C ASP A 186 -45.27 7.62 0.44
N GLY A 187 -44.25 8.45 0.20
CA GLY A 187 -44.39 9.75 -0.46
C GLY A 187 -44.36 9.72 -2.00
N LEU A 188 -44.15 8.56 -2.63
CA LEU A 188 -44.17 8.41 -4.09
C LEU A 188 -45.50 7.79 -4.54
N LYS A 189 -46.56 8.60 -4.51
CA LYS A 189 -47.78 8.40 -5.30
C LYS A 189 -48.08 9.67 -6.08
#